data_AF-A0A6C0L703-F1
#
_entry.id   AF-A0A6C0L703-F1
#
_cell.length_a   1.000
_cell.length_b   1.000
_cell.length_c   1.000
_cell.angle_alpha   90.00
_cell.angle_beta   90.00
_cell.angle_gamma   90.00
#
_symmetry.space_group_name_H-M   'P 1'
#
loop_
_entity.id
_entity.type
_entity.pdbx_description
1 polymer ?
#
loop_
_entity_poly.entity_id
_entity_poly.type
_entity_poly.pdbx_seq_one_letter_code
_entity_poly.pdbx_strand_id
1 'polypeptide(L)'
;MSRLNEILKYTKELFPSPEYETYMRGGIVVKDKNNKTCTRFMIYGTTMDIEEIEKCEQMTGTASLSKLLEIYKKFQLTSIDLHDAAQIHGENCSFTVYLMQILSTGNSWYNKHGFISDEYEKELLNNSSLLDFTVRDFVEQYMKRINVSQTSKLQEFMEEKFIKNRFGVSLSEKNLVMDEINRIPEFLDRSIKDVTREIISTYMKNGIINCTGIPILRWFTFLLIIAQQLVLYKRDLTYNPHEKEEIERKIQGPKTGGKRKKKTAIRKTRKHKTRKRII
;
A
#
# COMPACT_ATOMS: atom_id res chain seq x y z
N MET A 1 -20.95 -14.54 33.24
CA MET A 1 -20.05 -13.41 32.86
C MET A 1 -20.59 -12.89 31.53
N SER A 2 -20.72 -11.58 31.30
CA SER A 2 -21.21 -11.10 29.99
C SER A 2 -20.20 -11.49 28.90
N ARG A 3 -20.66 -11.85 27.70
CA ARG A 3 -19.78 -12.17 26.56
C ARG A 3 -18.74 -11.06 26.30
N LEU A 4 -19.14 -9.80 26.51
CA LEU A 4 -18.25 -8.64 26.46
C LEU A 4 -17.10 -8.72 27.49
N ASN A 5 -17.37 -9.13 28.73
CA ASN A 5 -16.31 -9.25 29.74
C ASN A 5 -15.31 -10.35 29.39
N GLU A 6 -15.76 -11.44 28.76
CA GLU A 6 -14.88 -12.51 28.27
C GLU A 6 -14.00 -12.03 27.11
N ILE A 7 -14.60 -11.32 26.14
CA ILE A 7 -13.85 -10.69 25.03
C ILE A 7 -12.84 -9.70 25.57
N LEU A 8 -13.24 -8.81 26.49
CA LEU A 8 -12.35 -7.82 27.09
C LEU A 8 -11.20 -8.50 27.86
N LYS A 9 -11.50 -9.55 28.64
CA LYS A 9 -10.48 -10.33 29.34
C LYS A 9 -9.46 -10.93 28.36
N TYR A 10 -9.93 -11.60 27.30
CA TYR A 10 -9.04 -12.20 26.31
C TYR A 10 -8.26 -11.13 25.52
N THR A 11 -8.88 -9.98 25.24
CA THR A 11 -8.20 -8.84 24.61
C THR A 11 -7.05 -8.34 25.49
N LYS A 12 -7.27 -8.22 26.81
CA LYS A 12 -6.23 -7.85 27.78
C LYS A 12 -5.06 -8.84 27.83
N GLU A 13 -5.33 -10.12 27.60
CA GLU A 13 -4.29 -11.15 27.53
C GLU A 13 -3.45 -11.01 26.24
N LEU A 14 -4.06 -10.69 25.11
CA LEU A 14 -3.37 -10.52 23.82
C LEU A 14 -2.64 -9.18 23.69
N PHE A 15 -3.21 -8.13 24.25
CA PHE A 15 -2.68 -6.78 24.19
C PHE A 15 -2.12 -6.42 25.58
N PRO A 16 -0.82 -6.54 25.85
CA PRO A 16 -0.26 -5.99 27.09
C PRO A 16 -0.16 -4.47 26.96
N SER A 17 -1.31 -3.80 26.93
CA SER A 17 -1.46 -2.35 26.86
C SER A 17 -1.78 -1.80 28.24
N PRO A 18 -1.28 -0.62 28.61
CA PRO A 18 -1.51 -0.06 29.95
C PRO A 18 -2.96 0.38 30.16
N GLU A 19 -3.71 0.71 29.10
CA GLU A 19 -5.06 1.28 29.22
C GLU A 19 -6.07 0.66 28.24
N TYR A 20 -7.31 0.55 28.75
CA TYR A 20 -8.46 -0.02 28.06
C TYR A 20 -9.69 0.83 28.33
N GLU A 21 -10.41 1.15 27.27
CA GLU A 21 -11.71 1.81 27.38
C GLU A 21 -12.78 0.98 26.70
N THR A 22 -13.96 0.92 27.31
CA THR A 22 -15.15 0.42 26.66
C THR A 22 -16.11 1.57 26.41
N TYR A 23 -16.64 1.68 25.20
CA TYR A 23 -17.61 2.72 24.85
C TYR A 23 -18.98 2.12 24.53
N MET A 24 -19.94 2.98 24.18
CA MET A 24 -21.32 2.59 23.91
C MET A 24 -21.40 1.35 23.01
N ARG A 25 -22.33 0.44 23.35
CA ARG A 25 -22.58 -0.83 22.65
C ARG A 25 -21.45 -1.87 22.74
N GLY A 26 -20.52 -1.73 23.68
CA GLY A 26 -19.53 -2.76 23.97
C GLY A 26 -18.33 -2.76 23.03
N GLY A 27 -18.02 -1.60 22.42
CA GLY A 27 -16.76 -1.43 21.71
C GLY A 27 -15.58 -1.36 22.68
N ILE A 28 -14.41 -1.79 22.20
CA ILE A 28 -13.17 -1.90 22.95
C ILE A 28 -12.12 -1.01 22.27
N VAL A 29 -11.50 -0.15 23.06
CA VAL A 29 -10.36 0.67 22.65
C VAL A 29 -9.13 0.19 23.42
N VAL A 30 -8.08 -0.15 22.69
CA VAL A 30 -6.77 -0.46 23.24
C VAL A 30 -5.89 0.77 23.08
N LYS A 31 -5.29 1.26 24.18
CA LYS A 31 -4.48 2.47 24.18
C LYS A 31 -3.07 2.24 24.71
N ASP A 32 -2.09 2.96 24.17
CA ASP A 32 -0.72 2.93 24.69
C ASP A 32 -0.57 3.78 25.96
N LYS A 33 0.66 3.82 26.50
CA LYS A 33 0.98 4.55 27.75
C LYS A 33 0.82 6.07 27.65
N ASN A 34 0.71 6.60 26.43
CA ASN A 34 0.52 8.02 26.16
C ASN A 34 -0.96 8.32 25.83
N ASN A 35 -1.88 7.39 26.14
CA ASN A 35 -3.30 7.50 25.84
C ASN A 35 -3.60 7.57 24.32
N LYS A 36 -2.66 7.14 23.46
CA LYS A 36 -2.89 7.03 22.01
C LYS A 36 -3.70 5.77 21.73
N THR A 37 -4.77 5.88 20.93
CA THR A 37 -5.50 4.72 20.40
C THR A 37 -4.58 3.87 19.52
N CYS A 38 -4.47 2.58 19.85
CA CYS A 38 -3.75 1.57 19.08
C CYS A 38 -4.69 0.77 18.20
N THR A 39 -5.82 0.36 18.75
CA THR A 39 -6.87 -0.26 17.97
C THR A 39 -8.22 0.00 18.61
N ARG A 40 -9.23 0.10 17.75
CA ARG A 40 -10.62 0.20 18.15
C ARG A 40 -11.44 -0.81 17.35
N PHE A 41 -12.22 -1.60 18.06
CA PHE A 41 -13.09 -2.58 17.44
C PHE A 41 -14.31 -2.87 18.32
N MET A 42 -15.32 -3.47 17.71
CA MET A 42 -16.53 -3.93 18.40
C MET A 42 -17.00 -5.26 17.83
N ILE A 43 -17.76 -6.00 18.64
CA ILE A 43 -18.35 -7.28 18.22
C ILE A 43 -19.86 -7.21 18.36
N TYR A 44 -20.56 -7.33 17.25
CA TYR A 44 -22.02 -7.38 17.17
C TYR A 44 -22.46 -8.75 16.66
N GLY A 45 -23.09 -9.54 17.53
CA GLY A 45 -23.51 -10.89 17.19
C GLY A 45 -22.31 -11.78 16.84
N THR A 46 -22.14 -12.10 15.56
CA THR A 46 -21.02 -12.91 15.03
C THR A 46 -20.06 -12.10 14.16
N THR A 47 -20.20 -10.78 14.10
CA THR A 47 -19.36 -9.90 13.29
C THR A 47 -18.45 -9.06 14.18
N MET A 48 -17.17 -8.96 13.80
CA MET A 48 -16.24 -7.97 14.35
C MET A 48 -16.19 -6.79 13.39
N ASP A 49 -16.37 -5.58 13.90
CA ASP A 49 -16.15 -4.35 13.16
C ASP A 49 -14.88 -3.69 13.70
N ILE A 50 -13.89 -3.49 12.83
CA ILE A 50 -12.61 -2.85 13.14
C ILE A 50 -12.65 -1.43 12.60
N GLU A 51 -12.73 -0.48 13.53
CA GLU A 51 -12.78 0.95 13.21
C GLU A 51 -11.39 1.54 12.98
N GLU A 52 -10.36 1.07 13.70
CA GLU A 52 -9.04 1.71 13.72
C GLU A 52 -7.91 0.70 14.03
N ILE A 53 -6.84 0.73 13.23
CA ILE A 53 -5.57 0.03 13.52
C ILE A 53 -4.40 1.01 13.34
N GLU A 54 -3.85 1.45 14.46
CA GLU A 54 -2.76 2.40 14.51
C GLU A 54 -1.45 1.77 15.00
N LYS A 55 -0.33 2.39 14.62
CA LYS A 55 0.97 2.02 15.19
C LYS A 55 1.08 2.59 16.61
N CYS A 56 1.43 1.74 17.56
CA CYS A 56 1.73 2.10 18.94
C CYS A 56 3.19 1.80 19.31
N GLU A 57 3.66 2.39 20.40
CA GLU A 57 5.08 2.33 20.80
C GLU A 57 5.63 0.89 20.88
N GLN A 58 4.84 -0.04 21.40
CA GLN A 58 5.22 -1.45 21.57
C GLN A 58 4.62 -2.39 20.53
N MET A 59 3.83 -1.89 19.58
CA MET A 59 3.04 -2.73 18.70
C MET A 59 2.87 -2.12 17.31
N THR A 60 3.25 -2.89 16.29
CA THR A 60 3.03 -2.53 14.90
C THR A 60 1.58 -2.77 14.50
N GLY A 61 1.09 -2.09 13.45
CA GLY A 61 -0.25 -2.35 12.91
C GLY A 61 -0.46 -3.83 12.53
N THR A 62 0.57 -4.50 11.99
CA THR A 62 0.54 -5.95 11.71
C THR A 62 0.35 -6.79 12.96
N ALA A 63 1.03 -6.45 14.05
CA ALA A 63 0.87 -7.16 15.32
C ALA A 63 -0.53 -6.94 15.91
N SER A 64 -1.06 -5.71 15.83
CA SER A 64 -2.44 -5.41 16.24
C SER A 64 -3.44 -6.24 15.43
N LEU A 65 -3.32 -6.25 14.11
CA LEU A 65 -4.21 -6.99 13.22
C LEU A 65 -4.15 -8.51 13.50
N SER A 66 -2.96 -9.08 13.70
CA SER A 66 -2.81 -10.49 14.04
C SER A 66 -3.61 -10.87 15.29
N LYS A 67 -3.53 -10.04 16.34
CA LYS A 67 -4.27 -10.26 17.59
C LYS A 67 -5.78 -10.14 17.40
N LEU A 68 -6.25 -9.20 16.56
CA LEU A 68 -7.68 -9.13 16.20
C LEU A 68 -8.15 -10.39 15.49
N LEU A 69 -7.34 -10.94 14.58
CA LEU A 69 -7.63 -12.22 13.93
C LEU A 69 -7.65 -13.40 14.92
N GLU A 70 -6.86 -13.34 15.99
CA GLU A 70 -6.91 -14.33 17.08
C GLU A 70 -8.21 -14.22 17.89
N ILE A 71 -8.68 -13.01 18.18
CA ILE A 71 -9.99 -12.78 18.81
C ILE A 71 -11.11 -13.33 17.91
N TYR A 72 -11.09 -12.99 16.61
CA TYR A 72 -12.05 -13.50 15.62
C TYR A 72 -12.14 -15.03 15.64
N LYS A 73 -10.99 -15.72 15.60
CA LYS A 73 -10.92 -17.18 15.67
C LYS A 73 -11.40 -17.72 17.02
N LYS A 74 -10.95 -17.12 18.13
CA LYS A 74 -11.26 -17.58 19.49
C LYS A 74 -12.77 -17.57 19.76
N PHE A 75 -13.45 -16.53 19.32
CA PHE A 75 -14.88 -16.34 19.53
C PHE A 75 -15.75 -16.83 18.37
N GLN A 76 -15.16 -17.57 17.42
CA GLN A 76 -15.84 -18.20 16.29
C GLN A 76 -16.76 -17.23 15.53
N LEU A 77 -16.24 -16.04 15.26
CA LEU A 77 -16.96 -15.02 14.53
C LEU A 77 -17.07 -15.41 13.04
N THR A 78 -18.11 -14.93 12.37
CA THR A 78 -18.40 -15.25 10.96
C THR A 78 -17.77 -14.25 9.99
N SER A 79 -17.70 -12.98 10.38
CA SER A 79 -17.10 -11.93 9.53
C SER A 79 -16.28 -10.94 10.34
N ILE A 80 -15.35 -10.27 9.63
CA ILE A 80 -14.67 -9.07 10.10
C ILE A 80 -14.88 -8.01 9.04
N ASP A 81 -15.49 -6.90 9.42
CA ASP A 81 -15.59 -5.71 8.59
C ASP A 81 -14.56 -4.69 9.08
N LEU A 82 -13.94 -3.98 8.13
CA LEU A 82 -12.85 -3.05 8.39
C LEU A 82 -13.08 -1.77 7.61
N HIS A 83 -12.99 -0.64 8.31
CA HIS A 83 -13.23 0.71 7.76
C HIS A 83 -12.00 1.62 7.84
N ASP A 84 -10.83 1.05 8.09
CA ASP A 84 -9.62 1.80 8.44
C ASP A 84 -9.07 2.63 7.25
N ALA A 85 -8.73 3.88 7.56
CA ALA A 85 -8.18 4.86 6.64
C ALA A 85 -6.81 5.38 7.13
N ALA A 86 -5.98 4.49 7.70
CA ALA A 86 -4.65 4.76 8.23
C ALA A 86 -3.87 5.84 7.44
N GLN A 87 -3.35 6.81 8.19
CA GLN A 87 -2.62 7.95 7.65
C GLN A 87 -1.23 8.07 8.27
N ILE A 88 -0.29 8.55 7.47
CA ILE A 88 1.02 8.98 7.93
C ILE A 88 0.99 10.50 8.00
N HIS A 89 1.13 11.05 9.21
CA HIS A 89 1.22 12.48 9.43
C HIS A 89 2.69 12.94 9.41
N GLY A 90 2.96 13.97 8.60
CA GLY A 90 4.21 14.72 8.61
C GLY A 90 3.97 16.19 8.98
N GLU A 91 5.05 16.93 9.15
CA GLU A 91 5.01 18.38 9.27
C GLU A 91 4.47 18.96 7.95
N ASN A 92 3.25 19.51 8.01
CA ASN A 92 2.51 20.11 6.89
C ASN A 92 2.02 19.15 5.79
N CYS A 93 1.89 17.85 6.07
CA CYS A 93 1.32 16.88 5.13
C CYS A 93 0.70 15.66 5.81
N SER A 94 -0.21 15.00 5.10
CA SER A 94 -0.73 13.68 5.47
C SER A 94 -0.77 12.79 4.24
N PHE A 95 -0.35 11.54 4.41
CA PHE A 95 -0.33 10.55 3.35
C PHE A 95 -1.21 9.36 3.72
N THR A 96 -2.14 8.99 2.84
CA THR A 96 -2.98 7.83 3.09
C THR A 96 -2.23 6.55 2.74
N VAL A 97 -2.14 5.63 3.71
CA VAL A 97 -1.28 4.44 3.61
C VAL A 97 -1.70 3.51 2.47
N TYR A 98 -3.02 3.38 2.22
CA TYR A 98 -3.51 2.49 1.16
C TYR A 98 -3.03 2.95 -0.23
N LEU A 99 -3.01 4.26 -0.51
CA LEU A 99 -2.52 4.77 -1.81
C LEU A 99 -1.05 4.42 -2.00
N MET A 100 -0.22 4.64 -0.98
CA MET A 100 1.20 4.33 -1.04
C MET A 100 1.45 2.83 -1.25
N GLN A 101 0.66 1.97 -0.61
CA GLN A 101 0.77 0.51 -0.79
C GLN A 101 0.27 0.06 -2.16
N ILE A 102 -0.82 0.63 -2.65
CA ILE A 102 -1.35 0.32 -3.97
C ILE A 102 -0.38 0.76 -5.07
N LEU A 103 0.15 1.98 -5.01
CA LEU A 103 1.11 2.47 -6.01
C LEU A 103 2.44 1.69 -6.01
N SER A 104 2.78 1.00 -4.90
CA SER A 104 4.02 0.21 -4.81
C SER A 104 3.84 -1.29 -5.06
N THR A 105 2.63 -1.83 -4.87
CA THR A 105 2.37 -3.28 -4.90
C THR A 105 1.08 -3.71 -5.62
N GLY A 106 0.26 -2.77 -6.07
CA GLY A 106 -1.03 -3.01 -6.73
C GLY A 106 -2.15 -3.40 -5.77
N ASN A 107 -1.83 -3.57 -4.49
CA ASN A 107 -2.72 -4.02 -3.42
C ASN A 107 -2.61 -3.08 -2.22
N SER A 108 -3.70 -2.94 -1.48
CA SER A 108 -3.67 -2.29 -0.17
C SER A 108 -2.90 -3.17 0.83
N TRP A 109 -2.54 -2.59 1.98
CA TRP A 109 -1.96 -3.36 3.08
C TRP A 109 -2.93 -4.45 3.58
N TYR A 110 -4.22 -4.14 3.71
CA TYR A 110 -5.23 -5.07 4.18
C TYR A 110 -5.48 -6.23 3.21
N ASN A 111 -5.36 -6.02 1.89
CA ASN A 111 -5.47 -7.11 0.92
C ASN A 111 -4.43 -8.20 1.21
N LYS A 112 -3.19 -7.85 1.58
CA LYS A 112 -2.15 -8.85 1.94
C LYS A 112 -2.55 -9.71 3.14
N HIS A 113 -3.47 -9.23 3.95
CA HIS A 113 -4.01 -9.90 5.13
C HIS A 113 -5.39 -10.54 4.88
N GLY A 114 -5.86 -10.65 3.63
CA GLY A 114 -7.10 -11.36 3.30
C GLY A 114 -8.36 -10.51 3.34
N PHE A 115 -8.25 -9.20 3.54
CA PHE A 115 -9.37 -8.27 3.49
C PHE A 115 -9.62 -7.80 2.06
N ILE A 116 -10.85 -7.91 1.58
CA ILE A 116 -11.22 -7.55 0.21
C ILE A 116 -12.54 -6.79 0.21
N SER A 117 -12.74 -5.95 -0.80
CA SER A 117 -14.04 -5.34 -1.10
C SER A 117 -14.84 -6.23 -2.05
N ASP A 118 -16.12 -5.91 -2.23
CA ASP A 118 -16.97 -6.47 -3.28
C ASP A 118 -16.49 -6.13 -4.71
N GLU A 119 -15.58 -5.17 -4.88
CA GLU A 119 -14.97 -4.78 -6.15
C GLU A 119 -13.51 -5.24 -6.29
N TYR A 120 -13.03 -6.12 -5.41
CA TYR A 120 -11.60 -6.47 -5.35
C TYR A 120 -10.99 -6.95 -6.67
N GLU A 121 -11.70 -7.76 -7.47
CA GLU A 121 -11.21 -8.21 -8.80
C GLU A 121 -10.90 -7.01 -9.72
N LYS A 122 -11.82 -6.03 -9.76
CA LYS A 122 -11.70 -4.82 -10.57
C LYS A 122 -10.62 -3.88 -10.02
N GLU A 123 -10.55 -3.72 -8.70
CA GLU A 123 -9.50 -2.96 -8.04
C GLU A 123 -8.12 -3.54 -8.38
N LEU A 124 -7.96 -4.85 -8.23
CA LEU A 124 -6.70 -5.55 -8.48
C LEU A 124 -6.24 -5.42 -9.94
N LEU A 125 -7.15 -5.59 -10.91
CA LEU A 125 -6.84 -5.42 -12.33
C LEU A 125 -6.43 -3.99 -12.68
N ASN A 126 -7.22 -3.00 -12.24
CA ASN A 126 -6.91 -1.59 -12.48
C ASN A 126 -5.58 -1.20 -11.82
N ASN A 127 -5.44 -1.47 -10.52
CA ASN A 127 -4.30 -1.03 -9.74
C ASN A 127 -2.99 -1.71 -10.16
N SER A 128 -3.05 -2.99 -10.57
CA SER A 128 -1.88 -3.68 -11.11
C SER A 128 -1.40 -3.06 -12.42
N SER A 129 -2.32 -2.61 -13.28
CA SER A 129 -1.95 -1.96 -14.55
C SER A 129 -1.22 -0.62 -14.35
N LEU A 130 -1.47 0.08 -13.24
CA LEU A 130 -0.82 1.34 -12.90
C LEU A 130 0.65 1.16 -12.45
N LEU A 131 1.04 -0.04 -12.04
CA LEU A 131 2.40 -0.29 -11.51
C LEU A 131 3.49 -0.18 -12.57
N ASP A 132 3.14 -0.46 -13.82
CA ASP A 132 4.06 -0.42 -14.95
C ASP A 132 4.09 0.97 -15.61
N PHE A 133 3.29 1.92 -15.13
CA PHE A 133 3.27 3.28 -15.64
C PHE A 133 4.53 4.03 -15.20
N THR A 134 5.10 4.79 -16.12
CA THR A 134 5.99 5.87 -15.74
C THR A 134 5.21 6.98 -15.03
N VAL A 135 5.89 7.85 -14.30
CA VAL A 135 5.25 9.04 -13.73
C VAL A 135 4.57 9.86 -14.83
N ARG A 136 5.19 9.98 -16.00
CA ARG A 136 4.62 10.63 -17.18
C ARG A 136 3.29 10.01 -17.58
N ASP A 137 3.25 8.69 -17.82
CA ASP A 137 2.04 7.98 -18.23
C ASP A 137 0.92 8.16 -17.19
N PHE A 138 1.28 8.15 -15.91
CA PHE A 138 0.35 8.32 -14.80
C PHE A 138 -0.29 9.71 -14.79
N VAL A 139 0.51 10.77 -14.95
CA VAL A 139 -0.02 12.15 -15.01
C VAL A 139 -0.82 12.36 -16.29
N GLU A 140 -0.37 11.84 -17.43
CA GLU A 140 -1.12 11.94 -18.69
C GLU A 140 -2.47 11.21 -18.60
N GLN A 141 -2.52 10.05 -17.96
CA GLN A 141 -3.77 9.32 -17.73
C GLN A 141 -4.75 10.15 -16.90
N TYR A 142 -4.26 10.86 -15.90
CA TYR A 142 -5.07 11.79 -15.12
C TYR A 142 -5.55 12.98 -15.95
N MET A 143 -4.66 13.63 -16.71
CA MET A 143 -5.01 14.75 -17.60
C MET A 143 -6.10 14.35 -18.60
N LYS A 144 -6.03 13.14 -19.16
CA LYS A 144 -7.08 12.57 -20.01
C LYS A 144 -8.42 12.47 -19.28
N ARG A 145 -8.44 11.99 -18.03
CA ARG A 145 -9.70 11.86 -17.24
C ARG A 145 -10.34 13.21 -16.95
N ILE A 146 -9.56 14.26 -16.73
CA ILE A 146 -10.08 15.61 -16.45
C ILE A 146 -10.28 16.45 -17.72
N ASN A 147 -10.25 15.83 -18.91
CA ASN A 147 -10.47 16.48 -20.21
C ASN A 147 -9.52 17.67 -20.49
N VAL A 148 -8.28 17.61 -20.01
CA VAL A 148 -7.26 18.62 -20.36
C VAL A 148 -6.62 18.22 -21.70
N SER A 149 -6.74 19.08 -22.73
CA SER A 149 -6.24 18.79 -24.09
C SER A 149 -4.73 18.59 -24.10
N GLN A 150 -4.25 17.54 -24.77
CA GLN A 150 -2.94 16.92 -24.55
C GLN A 150 -1.65 17.71 -24.89
N THR A 151 -1.65 18.94 -25.41
CA THR A 151 -0.44 19.40 -26.16
C THR A 151 0.25 20.70 -25.76
N SER A 152 -0.22 21.43 -24.74
CA SER A 152 0.58 22.54 -24.18
C SER A 152 1.23 22.11 -22.86
N LYS A 153 2.20 21.22 -23.07
CA LYS A 153 3.22 20.63 -22.18
C LYS A 153 2.72 20.16 -20.81
N LEU A 154 2.79 18.84 -20.58
CA LEU A 154 2.82 18.23 -19.24
C LEU A 154 3.69 19.04 -18.27
N GLN A 155 4.82 19.54 -18.74
CA GLN A 155 5.68 20.45 -17.99
C GLN A 155 4.98 21.77 -17.59
N GLU A 156 4.26 22.44 -18.49
CA GLU A 156 3.48 23.66 -18.17
C GLU A 156 2.34 23.34 -17.20
N PHE A 157 1.68 22.19 -17.33
CA PHE A 157 0.65 21.73 -16.37
C PHE A 157 1.26 21.50 -14.98
N MET A 158 2.41 20.84 -14.91
CA MET A 158 3.15 20.61 -13.68
C MET A 158 3.62 21.95 -13.09
N GLU A 159 4.27 22.80 -13.89
CA GLU A 159 4.69 24.14 -13.47
C GLU A 159 3.49 24.96 -12.96
N GLU A 160 2.35 24.98 -13.66
CA GLU A 160 1.15 25.70 -13.21
C GLU A 160 0.66 25.19 -11.85
N LYS A 161 0.50 23.88 -11.69
CA LYS A 161 0.00 23.29 -10.43
C LYS A 161 0.96 23.50 -9.26
N PHE A 162 2.26 23.55 -9.52
CA PHE A 162 3.28 23.76 -8.50
C PHE A 162 3.50 25.24 -8.17
N ILE A 163 3.43 26.13 -9.16
CA ILE A 163 3.66 27.57 -9.01
C ILE A 163 2.41 28.26 -8.47
N LYS A 164 1.21 28.00 -9.01
CA LYS A 164 -0.02 28.71 -8.61
C LYS A 164 -0.49 28.35 -7.20
N ASN A 165 -0.19 27.15 -6.70
CA ASN A 165 -0.50 26.78 -5.31
C ASN A 165 0.45 27.43 -4.27
N ARG A 166 1.41 28.28 -4.69
CA ARG A 166 2.38 28.94 -3.80
C ARG A 166 2.43 30.48 -3.91
N PHE A 167 1.35 31.19 -4.25
CA PHE A 167 1.39 32.65 -4.18
C PHE A 167 1.62 33.13 -2.72
N GLY A 168 2.88 33.47 -2.40
CA GLY A 168 3.35 33.89 -1.07
C GLY A 168 4.82 33.57 -0.74
N VAL A 169 5.55 32.78 -1.55
CA VAL A 169 6.92 32.35 -1.20
C VAL A 169 8.03 33.38 -1.46
N SER A 170 9.01 33.38 -0.54
CA SER A 170 10.23 34.17 -0.52
C SER A 170 11.21 33.85 -1.67
N LEU A 171 12.23 34.70 -1.88
CA LEU A 171 13.21 34.53 -2.96
C LEU A 171 14.04 33.24 -2.83
N SER A 172 14.37 32.81 -1.60
CA SER A 172 15.06 31.55 -1.33
C SER A 172 14.20 30.33 -1.70
N GLU A 173 12.90 30.41 -1.47
CA GLU A 173 11.95 29.36 -1.85
C GLU A 173 11.74 29.28 -3.37
N LYS A 174 11.86 30.39 -4.10
CA LYS A 174 11.83 30.38 -5.57
C LYS A 174 12.99 29.58 -6.17
N ASN A 175 14.20 29.72 -5.65
CA ASN A 175 15.36 28.95 -6.13
C ASN A 175 15.17 27.44 -5.91
N LEU A 176 14.63 27.05 -4.74
CA LEU A 176 14.28 25.65 -4.46
C LEU A 176 13.21 25.11 -5.43
N VAL A 177 12.22 25.93 -5.80
CA VAL A 177 11.21 25.55 -6.80
C VAL A 177 11.82 25.36 -8.19
N MET A 178 12.77 26.22 -8.59
CA MET A 178 13.43 26.08 -9.90
C MET A 178 14.31 24.83 -9.97
N ASP A 179 15.04 24.50 -8.90
CA ASP A 179 15.79 23.25 -8.81
C ASP A 179 14.87 22.02 -8.87
N GLU A 180 13.69 22.09 -8.26
CA GLU A 180 12.64 21.07 -8.37
C GLU A 180 12.13 20.91 -9.80
N ILE A 181 11.85 22.02 -10.50
CA ILE A 181 11.41 22.03 -11.89
C ILE A 181 12.46 21.40 -12.81
N ASN A 182 13.74 21.73 -12.60
CA ASN A 182 14.84 21.20 -13.40
C ASN A 182 15.02 19.67 -13.25
N ARG A 183 14.55 19.08 -12.15
CA ARG A 183 14.58 17.62 -11.91
C ARG A 183 13.35 16.88 -12.45
N ILE A 184 12.34 17.60 -12.94
CA ILE A 184 11.12 16.98 -13.51
C ILE A 184 11.45 15.92 -14.56
N PRO A 185 12.32 16.17 -15.57
CA PRO A 185 12.55 15.20 -16.63
C PRO A 185 13.05 13.84 -16.11
N GLU A 186 14.00 13.85 -15.16
CA GLU A 186 14.53 12.63 -14.55
C GLU A 186 13.45 11.85 -13.80
N PHE A 187 12.54 12.56 -13.13
CA PHE A 187 11.45 11.96 -12.37
C PHE A 187 10.35 11.37 -13.26
N LEU A 188 10.05 12.02 -14.38
CA LEU A 188 8.94 11.65 -15.26
C LEU A 188 9.09 10.26 -15.88
N ASP A 189 10.31 9.84 -16.17
CA ASP A 189 10.57 8.58 -16.88
C ASP A 189 10.73 7.37 -15.93
N ARG A 190 10.68 7.61 -14.61
CA ARG A 190 10.72 6.55 -13.59
C ARG A 190 9.35 5.89 -13.44
N SER A 191 9.34 4.60 -13.10
CA SER A 191 8.09 3.92 -12.76
C SER A 191 7.48 4.49 -11.47
N ILE A 192 6.15 4.62 -11.43
CA ILE A 192 5.41 5.05 -10.23
C ILE A 192 5.74 4.16 -9.03
N LYS A 193 5.90 2.87 -9.29
CA LYS A 193 6.26 1.86 -8.30
C LYS A 193 7.61 2.14 -7.65
N ASP A 194 8.64 2.45 -8.43
CA ASP A 194 9.98 2.68 -7.91
C ASP A 194 10.07 4.00 -7.16
N VAL A 195 9.44 5.05 -7.69
CA VAL A 195 9.29 6.34 -7.00
C VAL A 195 8.62 6.16 -5.64
N THR A 196 7.49 5.48 -5.61
CA THR A 196 6.73 5.23 -4.37
C THR A 196 7.55 4.44 -3.35
N ARG A 197 8.31 3.43 -3.79
CA ARG A 197 9.18 2.63 -2.91
C ARG A 197 10.32 3.43 -2.31
N GLU A 198 10.96 4.30 -3.09
CA GLU A 198 12.00 5.19 -2.60
C GLU A 198 11.47 6.11 -1.50
N ILE A 199 10.26 6.65 -1.70
CA ILE A 199 9.62 7.54 -0.74
C ILE A 199 9.20 6.78 0.53
N ILE A 200 8.61 5.58 0.41
CA ILE A 200 8.33 4.71 1.56
C ILE A 200 9.64 4.42 2.32
N SER A 201 10.72 4.08 1.62
CA SER A 201 12.01 3.80 2.26
C SER A 201 12.57 5.02 3.00
N THR A 202 12.48 6.20 2.38
CA THR A 202 12.90 7.47 2.98
C THR A 202 12.08 7.80 4.22
N TYR A 203 10.75 7.60 4.17
CA TYR A 203 9.87 7.75 5.32
C TYR A 203 10.27 6.84 6.48
N MET A 204 10.43 5.54 6.21
CA MET A 204 10.73 4.54 7.25
C MET A 204 12.09 4.78 7.92
N LYS A 205 13.03 5.46 7.25
CA LYS A 205 14.34 5.82 7.81
C LYS A 205 14.31 7.07 8.69
N ASN A 206 13.55 8.10 8.31
CA ASN A 206 13.66 9.43 8.94
C ASN A 206 12.63 9.67 10.06
N GLY A 207 11.54 8.89 10.15
CA GLY A 207 10.58 8.92 11.26
C GLY A 207 9.63 10.12 11.30
N ILE A 208 10.14 11.33 11.09
CA ILE A 208 9.37 12.58 10.95
C ILE A 208 9.61 13.13 9.55
N ILE A 209 8.53 13.33 8.80
CA ILE A 209 8.60 13.95 7.48
C ILE A 209 8.40 15.45 7.66
N ASN A 210 9.41 16.24 7.30
CA ASN A 210 9.18 17.61 6.90
C ASN A 210 8.90 17.64 5.38
N CYS A 211 7.62 17.75 5.02
CA CYS A 211 7.19 17.76 3.62
C CYS A 211 7.57 19.05 2.88
N THR A 212 7.88 20.12 3.60
CA THR A 212 8.32 21.37 2.99
C THR A 212 9.84 21.37 2.77
N GLY A 213 10.63 20.60 3.52
CA GLY A 213 12.09 20.55 3.38
C GLY A 213 12.59 19.57 2.33
N ILE A 214 11.77 18.61 1.89
CA ILE A 214 12.20 17.48 1.04
C ILE A 214 11.50 17.52 -0.33
N PRO A 215 12.21 17.91 -1.40
CA PRO A 215 11.66 18.02 -2.76
C PRO A 215 10.88 16.80 -3.26
N ILE A 216 11.40 15.59 -3.06
CA ILE A 216 10.75 14.36 -3.53
C ILE A 216 9.40 14.10 -2.84
N LEU A 217 9.23 14.55 -1.59
CA LEU A 217 7.97 14.38 -0.86
C LEU A 217 6.89 15.36 -1.35
N ARG A 218 7.28 16.55 -1.82
CA ARG A 218 6.35 17.49 -2.49
C ARG A 218 5.81 16.91 -3.78
N TRP A 219 6.69 16.35 -4.61
CA TRP A 219 6.30 15.61 -5.82
C TRP A 219 5.37 14.46 -5.49
N PHE A 220 5.65 13.74 -4.42
CA PHE A 220 4.80 12.64 -4.00
C PHE A 220 3.41 13.07 -3.56
N THR A 221 3.28 14.17 -2.80
CA THR A 221 1.96 14.72 -2.43
C THR A 221 1.12 14.99 -3.67
N PHE A 222 1.71 15.56 -4.71
CA PHE A 222 1.04 15.77 -5.98
C PHE A 222 0.64 14.45 -6.66
N LEU A 223 1.54 13.46 -6.72
CA LEU A 223 1.21 12.14 -7.25
C LEU A 223 0.09 11.45 -6.48
N LEU A 224 0.00 11.65 -5.17
CA LEU A 224 -1.08 11.09 -4.36
C LEU A 224 -2.43 11.76 -4.62
N ILE A 225 -2.45 13.07 -4.89
CA ILE A 225 -3.67 13.76 -5.34
C ILE A 225 -4.15 13.15 -6.67
N ILE A 226 -3.22 12.90 -7.59
CA ILE A 226 -3.55 12.21 -8.84
C ILE A 226 -4.03 10.78 -8.56
N ALA A 227 -3.34 10.06 -7.68
CA ALA A 227 -3.65 8.68 -7.36
C ALA A 227 -5.06 8.51 -6.78
N GLN A 228 -5.55 9.47 -5.99
CA GLN A 228 -6.94 9.48 -5.51
C GLN A 228 -7.97 9.41 -6.64
N GLN A 229 -7.60 9.83 -7.86
CA GLN A 229 -8.48 9.85 -9.02
C GLN A 229 -8.25 8.65 -9.95
N LEU A 230 -7.14 7.93 -9.83
CA LEU A 230 -6.76 6.81 -10.71
C LEU A 230 -6.84 5.44 -10.04
N VAL A 231 -6.50 5.37 -8.77
CA VAL A 231 -6.56 4.15 -7.95
C VAL A 231 -8.03 3.84 -7.62
N LEU A 232 -8.39 2.58 -7.79
CA LEU A 232 -9.69 2.06 -7.33
C LEU A 232 -9.47 1.41 -5.97
N TYR A 233 -10.22 1.86 -4.97
CA TYR A 233 -10.17 1.29 -3.63
C TYR A 233 -11.44 1.63 -2.84
N LYS A 234 -12.26 0.62 -2.54
CA LYS A 234 -13.33 0.71 -1.55
C LYS A 234 -12.74 0.52 -0.16
N ARG A 235 -13.22 1.33 0.78
CA ARG A 235 -12.74 1.33 2.18
C ARG A 235 -13.45 0.30 3.05
N ASP A 236 -14.64 -0.13 2.65
CA ASP A 236 -15.39 -1.17 3.35
C ASP A 236 -14.85 -2.53 2.90
N LEU A 237 -14.07 -3.16 3.78
CA LEU A 237 -13.41 -4.42 3.49
C LEU A 237 -13.92 -5.52 4.42
N THR A 238 -14.09 -6.72 3.87
CA THR A 238 -14.43 -7.92 4.64
C THR A 238 -13.27 -8.92 4.60
N TYR A 239 -12.97 -9.55 5.73
CA TYR A 239 -11.97 -10.62 5.80
C TYR A 239 -12.48 -11.89 5.09
N ASN A 240 -11.99 -12.15 3.88
CA ASN A 240 -12.27 -13.36 3.12
C ASN A 240 -11.01 -13.85 2.36
N PRO A 241 -10.07 -14.52 3.05
CA PRO A 241 -8.81 -14.96 2.44
C PRO A 241 -9.03 -16.01 1.33
N HIS A 242 -10.07 -16.82 1.40
CA HIS A 242 -10.34 -17.87 0.39
C HIS A 242 -10.83 -17.28 -0.93
N GLU A 243 -11.81 -16.37 -0.88
CA GLU A 243 -12.28 -15.66 -2.08
C GLU A 243 -11.17 -14.83 -2.71
N LYS A 244 -10.35 -14.16 -1.87
CA LYS A 244 -9.16 -13.46 -2.34
C LYS A 244 -8.23 -14.36 -3.16
N GLU A 245 -7.87 -15.52 -2.62
CA GLU A 245 -6.99 -16.49 -3.29
C GLU A 245 -7.61 -17.05 -4.58
N GLU A 246 -8.92 -17.19 -4.64
CA GLU A 246 -9.65 -17.59 -5.85
C GLU A 246 -9.56 -16.52 -6.94
N ILE A 247 -9.86 -15.26 -6.60
CA ILE A 247 -9.77 -14.10 -7.51
C ILE A 247 -8.33 -13.96 -8.04
N GLU A 248 -7.32 -14.02 -7.16
CA GLU A 248 -5.91 -13.90 -7.57
C GLU A 248 -5.48 -15.04 -8.51
N ARG A 249 -5.95 -16.27 -8.28
CA ARG A 249 -5.70 -17.41 -9.18
C ARG A 249 -6.37 -17.24 -10.53
N LYS A 250 -7.61 -16.74 -10.56
CA LYS A 250 -8.36 -16.46 -11.78
C LYS A 250 -7.62 -15.45 -12.67
N ILE A 251 -7.10 -14.37 -12.06
CA ILE A 251 -6.37 -13.31 -12.78
C ILE A 251 -5.00 -13.78 -13.29
N GLN A 252 -4.23 -14.52 -12.48
CA GLN A 252 -2.91 -15.01 -12.89
C GLN A 252 -2.96 -16.10 -13.98
N GLY A 253 -4.17 -16.62 -14.26
CA GLY A 253 -4.38 -17.74 -15.15
C GLY A 253 -3.84 -19.06 -14.57
N PRO A 254 -4.08 -20.20 -15.25
CA PRO A 254 -3.47 -21.46 -14.87
C PRO A 254 -1.96 -21.26 -14.90
N LYS A 255 -1.27 -21.42 -13.76
CA LYS A 255 0.18 -21.61 -13.75
C LYS A 255 0.45 -22.86 -14.58
N THR A 256 0.70 -22.68 -15.88
CA THR A 256 1.08 -23.78 -16.76
C THR A 256 2.34 -24.35 -16.14
N GLY A 257 2.19 -25.53 -15.52
CA GLY A 257 3.27 -26.21 -14.85
C GLY A 257 4.41 -26.31 -15.85
N GLY A 258 5.47 -25.52 -15.61
CA GLY A 258 6.65 -25.52 -16.46
C GLY A 258 7.17 -26.94 -16.51
N LYS A 259 6.85 -27.65 -17.59
CA LYS A 259 7.50 -28.90 -17.94
C LYS A 259 8.96 -28.55 -18.09
N ARG A 260 9.71 -28.81 -17.02
CA ARG A 260 11.17 -28.85 -16.99
C ARG A 260 11.60 -29.63 -18.23
N LYS A 261 12.05 -28.95 -19.28
CA LYS A 261 12.69 -29.61 -20.43
C LYS A 261 13.91 -30.32 -19.86
N LYS A 262 13.79 -31.63 -19.60
CA LYS A 262 14.94 -32.51 -19.36
C LYS A 262 15.84 -32.34 -20.59
N LYS A 263 16.94 -31.63 -20.43
CA LYS A 263 18.04 -31.63 -21.40
C LYS A 263 18.56 -33.06 -21.47
N THR A 264 18.12 -33.82 -22.46
CA THR A 264 18.72 -35.10 -22.80
C THR A 264 20.13 -34.80 -23.31
N ALA A 265 21.13 -35.18 -22.51
CA ALA A 265 22.53 -35.07 -22.88
C ALA A 265 22.82 -36.00 -24.06
N ILE A 266 23.04 -35.42 -25.25
CA ILE A 266 23.57 -36.14 -26.40
C ILE A 266 25.06 -36.40 -26.14
N ARG A 267 25.35 -37.61 -25.68
CA ARG A 267 26.70 -38.14 -25.47
C ARG A 267 27.34 -38.39 -26.85
N LYS A 268 28.14 -37.43 -27.35
CA LYS A 268 28.99 -37.64 -28.54
C LYS A 268 30.15 -38.57 -28.18
N THR A 269 30.06 -39.83 -28.57
CA THR A 269 31.17 -40.77 -28.63
C THR A 269 32.08 -40.42 -29.82
N ARG A 270 33.24 -39.81 -29.55
CA ARG A 270 34.31 -39.66 -30.54
C ARG A 270 35.14 -40.96 -30.56
N LYS A 271 35.02 -41.70 -31.66
CA LYS A 271 35.81 -42.89 -31.99
C LYS A 271 37.30 -42.53 -32.11
N HIS A 272 38.13 -43.31 -31.40
CA HIS A 272 39.56 -43.46 -31.68
C HIS A 272 39.77 -43.94 -33.12
N LYS A 273 40.63 -43.26 -33.89
CA LYS A 273 41.28 -43.83 -35.07
C LYS A 273 42.79 -43.78 -34.87
N THR A 274 43.32 -44.95 -34.59
CA THR A 274 44.74 -45.32 -34.55
C THR A 274 45.32 -45.17 -35.96
N ARG A 275 46.36 -44.35 -36.14
CA ARG A 275 47.16 -44.31 -37.38
C ARG A 275 48.35 -45.26 -37.21
N LYS A 276 48.32 -46.37 -37.96
CA LYS A 276 49.50 -47.22 -38.21
C LYS A 276 50.44 -46.49 -39.19
N ARG A 277 51.73 -46.51 -38.86
CA ARG A 277 52.89 -46.28 -39.75
C ARG A 277 52.97 -47.36 -40.84
N ILE A 278 53.76 -47.07 -41.89
CA ILE A 278 54.44 -47.91 -42.91
C ILE A 278 54.46 -47.01 -44.18
N ILE A 279 55.56 -46.68 -44.86
CA ILE A 279 57.01 -46.94 -44.83
C ILE A 279 57.68 -45.64 -45.28
#